data_AF-A0A518HJ99-F1
#
_entry.id   AF-A0A518HJ99-F1
#
_cell.length_a   1.000
_cell.length_b   1.000
_cell.length_c   1.000
_cell.angle_alpha   90.00
_cell.angle_beta   90.00
_cell.angle_gamma   90.00
#
_symmetry.space_group_name_H-M   'P 1'
#
loop_
_entity.id
_entity.type
_entity.pdbx_description
1 polymer ?
#
loop_
_entity_poly.entity_id
_entity_poly.type
_entity_poly.pdbx_seq_one_letter_code
_entity_poly.pdbx_strand_id
1 'polypeptide(L)'
;MTRSRLTVCWAGVLASVAMIGITPLLAQPPALPKGVESSFDSEEGSVLKVFSAEHEGHRFIAYLVQWKDFEVIVSDPLARSDFQQGDTIQFLAQKVRLPNLSTLNFVLLAAPAEMKRAAADGTDDTASPAERKRMMDLVGGDLDSARNEQERFYALNRAAKKALSAGKTEEARKLAEELLRRAQTQTDDWNYGNAIQDGNQVLGRIALAKGDVTEAKKRLLTSVDSKGSPQMNSFGPNMQLANELLAVGEKQVVLEYFDLCRKFWELGADRLAVWTEAVNKGQRPDFGASLDY
;
A
#
# COMPACT_ATOMS: atom_id res chain seq x y z
N MET A 1 9.36 21.60 -58.83
CA MET A 1 8.89 20.41 -59.59
C MET A 1 9.67 19.24 -59.00
N THR A 2 9.14 18.19 -58.37
CA THR A 2 7.80 17.58 -58.37
C THR A 2 7.71 16.65 -57.13
N ARG A 3 6.64 16.81 -56.34
CA ARG A 3 5.79 15.83 -55.61
C ARG A 3 6.34 14.39 -55.41
N SER A 4 6.40 13.81 -54.21
CA SER A 4 5.32 13.35 -53.29
C SER A 4 5.35 11.82 -53.19
N ARG A 5 5.32 11.24 -51.98
CA ARG A 5 4.18 10.46 -51.43
C ARG A 5 4.57 9.72 -50.15
N LEU A 6 3.74 9.93 -49.12
CA LEU A 6 3.59 9.02 -47.99
C LEU A 6 3.12 7.65 -48.49
N THR A 7 3.51 6.58 -47.81
CA THR A 7 2.72 5.34 -47.79
C THR A 7 2.72 4.77 -46.38
N VAL A 8 1.56 4.94 -45.75
CA VAL A 8 1.09 4.19 -44.58
C VAL A 8 0.73 2.79 -45.06
N CYS A 9 1.24 1.74 -44.42
CA CYS A 9 0.71 0.38 -44.54
C CYS A 9 0.18 -0.08 -43.18
N TRP A 10 -1.13 0.08 -43.04
CA TRP A 10 -1.97 -0.77 -42.18
C TRP A 10 -2.10 -2.14 -42.83
N ALA A 11 -1.90 -3.21 -42.06
CA ALA A 11 -2.52 -4.51 -42.33
C ALA A 11 -2.73 -5.24 -41.00
N GLY A 12 -3.99 -5.24 -40.53
CA GLY A 12 -4.55 -6.36 -39.77
C GLY A 12 -4.81 -7.55 -40.73
N VAL A 13 -5.20 -8.74 -40.32
CA VAL A 13 -5.69 -9.32 -39.05
C VAL A 13 -5.72 -10.85 -39.26
N LEU A 14 -5.90 -11.59 -38.15
CA LEU A 14 -6.18 -13.05 -37.99
C LEU A 14 -4.97 -13.98 -38.02
N ALA A 15 -4.87 -15.04 -37.23
CA ALA A 15 -5.48 -15.48 -35.97
C ALA A 15 -4.90 -16.89 -35.77
N SER A 16 -4.30 -17.17 -34.63
CA SER A 16 -4.10 -18.56 -34.21
C SER A 16 -4.27 -18.61 -32.70
N VAL A 17 -5.41 -19.16 -32.31
CA VAL A 17 -5.75 -19.47 -30.93
C VAL A 17 -4.84 -20.57 -30.45
N ALA A 18 -4.04 -20.29 -29.43
CA ALA A 18 -3.44 -21.31 -28.57
C ALA A 18 -3.66 -20.88 -27.11
N MET A 19 -4.44 -21.72 -26.43
CA MET A 19 -4.70 -21.82 -25.01
C MET A 19 -3.76 -21.06 -24.07
N ILE A 20 -4.29 -19.97 -23.51
CA ILE A 20 -4.39 -19.66 -22.07
C ILE A 20 -3.42 -20.44 -21.16
N GLY A 21 -2.33 -19.78 -20.82
CA GLY A 21 -1.61 -19.96 -19.56
C GLY A 21 -1.38 -18.59 -18.95
N ILE A 22 -2.45 -17.90 -18.52
CA ILE A 22 -2.32 -16.65 -17.76
C ILE A 22 -1.81 -17.05 -16.37
N THR A 23 -0.50 -17.05 -16.19
CA THR A 23 0.10 -17.01 -14.86
C THR A 23 -0.47 -15.78 -14.15
N PRO A 24 -1.07 -15.93 -12.96
CA PRO A 24 -1.55 -14.78 -12.21
C PRO A 24 -0.33 -13.93 -11.88
N LEU A 25 -0.33 -12.70 -12.39
CA LEU A 25 0.58 -11.65 -11.96
C LEU A 25 0.22 -11.31 -10.52
N LEU A 26 0.69 -12.13 -9.57
CA LEU A 26 0.79 -11.73 -8.17
C LEU A 26 1.54 -10.40 -8.18
N ALA A 27 0.90 -9.35 -7.64
CA ALA A 27 1.54 -8.07 -7.42
C ALA A 27 2.87 -8.32 -6.70
N GLN A 28 3.96 -8.22 -7.44
CA GLN A 28 5.29 -8.31 -6.86
C GLN A 28 5.40 -7.18 -5.83
N PRO A 29 5.98 -7.42 -4.65
CA PRO A 29 6.26 -6.34 -3.71
C PRO A 29 7.00 -5.23 -4.48
N PRO A 30 6.75 -3.95 -4.16
CA PRO A 30 7.30 -2.82 -4.92
C PRO A 30 8.78 -3.07 -5.16
N ALA A 31 9.15 -3.10 -6.45
CA ALA A 31 10.51 -3.42 -6.84
C ALA A 31 11.45 -2.48 -6.09
N LEU A 32 12.38 -3.07 -5.34
CA LEU A 32 13.41 -2.32 -4.63
C LEU A 32 14.09 -1.37 -5.64
N PRO A 33 14.49 -0.15 -5.22
CA PRO A 33 15.18 0.79 -6.09
C PRO A 33 16.32 0.09 -6.85
N LYS A 34 16.56 0.45 -8.12
CA LYS A 34 17.63 -0.18 -8.92
C LYS A 34 18.94 -0.24 -8.14
N GLY A 35 19.49 -1.45 -7.98
CA GLY A 35 20.73 -1.69 -7.21
C GLY A 35 20.52 -2.01 -5.72
N VAL A 36 19.27 -2.15 -5.27
CA VAL A 36 18.94 -2.62 -3.92
C VAL A 36 18.43 -4.07 -3.99
N GLU A 37 19.11 -4.99 -3.32
CA GLU A 37 18.70 -6.39 -3.16
C GLU A 37 18.50 -6.67 -1.66
N SER A 38 17.43 -7.37 -1.29
CA SER A 38 17.21 -7.83 0.09
C SER A 38 16.81 -9.29 0.06
N SER A 39 17.43 -10.10 0.92
CA SER A 39 17.03 -11.48 1.18
C SER A 39 17.05 -11.78 2.68
N PHE A 40 16.31 -12.80 3.09
CA PHE A 40 16.20 -13.22 4.48
C PHE A 40 16.35 -14.72 4.56
N ASP A 41 17.15 -15.19 5.52
CA ASP A 41 17.24 -16.59 5.90
C ASP A 41 16.67 -16.75 7.32
N SER A 42 15.85 -17.77 7.55
CA SER A 42 15.43 -18.14 8.90
C SER A 42 16.51 -19.03 9.51
N GLU A 43 16.99 -18.63 10.69
CA GLU A 43 18.09 -19.28 11.39
C GLU A 43 17.66 -19.56 12.83
N GLU A 44 18.34 -20.51 13.48
CA GLU A 44 18.10 -20.90 14.87
C GLU A 44 19.42 -20.87 15.64
N GLY A 45 19.38 -20.46 16.91
CA GLY A 45 20.56 -20.38 17.75
C GLY A 45 20.25 -20.21 19.22
N SER A 46 21.19 -20.59 20.07
CA SER A 46 21.06 -20.49 21.52
C SER A 46 21.45 -19.10 22.03
N VAL A 47 20.65 -18.54 22.93
CA VAL A 47 20.91 -17.27 23.60
C VAL A 47 22.07 -17.44 24.57
N LEU A 48 23.18 -16.77 24.25
CA LEU A 48 24.36 -16.71 25.10
C LEU A 48 24.23 -15.62 26.17
N LYS A 49 23.51 -14.53 25.89
CA LYS A 49 23.30 -13.42 26.82
C LYS A 49 22.09 -12.58 26.41
N VAL A 50 21.40 -12.01 27.39
CA VAL A 50 20.30 -11.05 27.18
C VAL A 50 20.80 -9.64 27.48
N PHE A 51 20.47 -8.69 26.60
CA PHE A 51 20.63 -7.25 26.81
C PHE A 51 19.23 -6.64 26.93
N SER A 52 18.98 -5.89 27.99
CA SER A 52 17.73 -5.16 28.18
C SER A 52 17.97 -3.80 28.80
N ALA A 53 17.10 -2.85 28.47
CA ALA A 53 17.06 -1.53 29.10
C ALA A 53 15.61 -1.04 29.12
N GLU A 54 15.29 -0.25 30.14
CA GLU A 54 14.01 0.45 30.23
C GLU A 54 14.27 1.90 30.63
N HIS A 55 13.67 2.82 29.88
CA HIS A 55 13.78 4.25 30.14
C HIS A 55 12.49 4.94 29.70
N GLU A 56 11.87 5.69 30.61
CA GLU A 56 10.64 6.47 30.34
C GLU A 56 9.52 5.65 29.68
N GLY A 57 9.30 4.40 30.13
CA GLY A 57 8.27 3.51 29.59
C GLY A 57 8.60 2.88 28.23
N HIS A 58 9.81 3.10 27.70
CA HIS A 58 10.30 2.46 26.48
C HIS A 58 11.23 1.31 26.85
N ARG A 59 10.97 0.14 26.27
CA ARG A 59 11.74 -1.07 26.52
C ARG A 59 12.61 -1.41 25.31
N PHE A 60 13.84 -1.80 25.58
CA PHE A 60 14.77 -2.39 24.62
C PHE A 60 15.10 -3.81 25.07
N ILE A 61 15.14 -4.75 24.12
CA ILE A 61 15.69 -6.09 24.34
C ILE A 61 16.42 -6.60 23.09
N ALA A 62 17.55 -7.27 23.32
CA ALA A 62 18.32 -7.94 22.29
C ALA A 62 19.06 -9.15 22.89
N TYR A 63 19.42 -10.09 22.04
CA TYR A 63 20.02 -11.36 22.43
C TYR A 63 21.37 -11.54 21.75
N LEU A 64 22.41 -11.86 22.53
CA LEU A 64 23.64 -12.43 21.97
C LEU A 64 23.36 -13.89 21.64
N VAL A 65 23.58 -14.30 20.40
CA VAL A 65 23.30 -15.66 19.92
C VAL A 65 24.51 -16.19 19.18
N GLN A 66 24.81 -17.49 19.38
CA GLN A 66 25.77 -18.19 18.54
C GLN A 66 25.12 -18.49 17.18
N TRP A 67 25.68 -17.93 16.11
CA TRP A 67 25.26 -18.19 14.74
C TRP A 67 26.47 -18.57 13.89
N LYS A 68 26.52 -19.85 13.48
CA LYS A 68 27.70 -20.42 12.77
C LYS A 68 28.96 -20.17 13.62
N ASP A 69 29.99 -19.59 13.02
CA ASP A 69 31.27 -19.28 13.67
C ASP A 69 31.28 -17.89 14.37
N PHE A 70 30.14 -17.20 14.44
CA PHE A 70 30.04 -15.83 14.95
C PHE A 70 29.07 -15.72 16.13
N GLU A 71 29.36 -14.79 17.04
CA GLU A 71 28.38 -14.29 17.99
C GLU A 71 27.70 -13.06 17.40
N VAL A 72 26.37 -13.05 17.37
CA VAL A 72 25.58 -11.99 16.74
C VAL A 72 24.56 -11.42 17.71
N ILE A 73 24.22 -10.14 17.53
CA ILE A 73 23.14 -9.50 18.29
C ILE A 73 21.86 -9.61 17.48
N VAL A 74 20.91 -10.40 17.98
CA VAL A 74 19.54 -10.48 17.48
C VAL A 74 18.71 -9.42 18.20
N SER A 75 18.30 -8.38 17.49
CA SER A 75 17.41 -7.35 18.05
C SER A 75 15.97 -7.84 18.07
N ASP A 76 15.21 -7.57 19.14
CA ASP A 76 13.74 -7.63 19.13
C ASP A 76 13.20 -6.19 19.02
N PRO A 77 12.83 -5.73 17.80
CA PRO A 77 12.43 -4.34 17.60
C PRO A 77 11.14 -3.96 18.33
N LEU A 78 10.31 -4.93 18.71
CA LEU A 78 9.06 -4.69 19.43
C LEU A 78 9.21 -4.81 20.95
N ALA A 79 10.36 -5.31 21.41
CA ALA A 79 10.70 -5.52 22.81
C ALA A 79 9.63 -6.30 23.62
N ARG A 80 9.04 -7.31 22.99
CA ARG A 80 7.97 -8.13 23.58
C ARG A 80 8.46 -9.45 24.16
N SER A 81 9.56 -9.97 23.62
CA SER A 81 10.10 -11.26 24.04
C SER A 81 10.69 -11.24 25.46
N ASP A 82 10.80 -12.42 26.04
CA ASP A 82 11.28 -12.67 27.40
C ASP A 82 12.25 -13.86 27.49
N PHE A 83 12.93 -14.19 26.38
CA PHE A 83 13.89 -15.30 26.33
C PHE A 83 15.04 -15.12 27.33
N GLN A 84 15.51 -16.24 27.84
CA GLN A 84 16.58 -16.33 28.83
C GLN A 84 17.85 -16.91 28.22
N GLN A 85 18.96 -16.73 28.92
CA GLN A 85 20.21 -17.40 28.56
C GLN A 85 20.02 -18.93 28.53
N GLY A 86 20.46 -19.56 27.45
CA GLY A 86 20.27 -20.99 27.19
C GLY A 86 19.04 -21.31 26.34
N ASP A 87 18.09 -20.39 26.18
CA ASP A 87 16.94 -20.59 25.31
C ASP A 87 17.40 -20.67 23.85
N THR A 88 16.69 -21.48 23.06
CA THR A 88 16.90 -21.55 21.61
C THR A 88 15.85 -20.69 20.93
N ILE A 89 16.30 -19.74 20.11
CA ILE A 89 15.45 -18.77 19.43
C ILE A 89 15.61 -18.90 17.92
N GLN A 90 14.52 -18.69 17.18
CA GLN A 90 14.59 -18.50 15.73
C GLN A 90 14.57 -17.01 15.41
N PHE A 91 15.39 -16.61 14.45
CA PHE A 91 15.56 -15.22 14.05
C PHE A 91 15.81 -15.14 12.54
N LEU A 92 15.65 -13.95 11.98
CA LEU A 92 15.98 -13.70 10.58
C LEU A 92 17.37 -13.11 10.44
N ALA A 93 18.18 -13.70 9.57
CA ALA A 93 19.39 -13.09 9.05
C ALA A 93 19.06 -12.40 7.71
N GLN A 94 18.90 -11.07 7.76
CA GLN A 94 18.62 -10.25 6.59
C GLN A 94 19.91 -9.77 5.94
N LYS A 95 20.08 -10.09 4.66
CA LYS A 95 21.14 -9.54 3.80
C LYS A 95 20.55 -8.40 2.98
N VAL A 96 21.13 -7.21 3.11
CA VAL A 96 20.75 -6.06 2.28
C VAL A 96 21.97 -5.63 1.47
N ARG A 97 21.83 -5.57 0.15
CA ARG A 97 22.82 -4.98 -0.75
C ARG A 97 22.25 -3.67 -1.27
N LEU A 98 22.93 -2.59 -0.96
CA LEU A 98 22.75 -1.25 -1.52
C LEU A 98 23.91 -0.98 -2.51
N PRO A 99 23.80 0.03 -3.40
CA PRO A 99 24.82 0.29 -4.42
C PRO A 99 26.26 0.42 -3.90
N ASN A 100 26.46 0.91 -2.67
CA ASN A 100 27.79 1.12 -2.06
C ASN A 100 27.97 0.42 -0.71
N LEU A 101 27.02 -0.42 -0.27
CA LEU A 101 27.04 -1.01 1.07
C LEU A 101 26.33 -2.35 1.07
N SER A 102 26.93 -3.37 1.70
CA SER A 102 26.25 -4.63 2.00
C SER A 102 26.19 -4.81 3.51
N THR A 103 24.99 -5.01 4.05
CA THR A 103 24.76 -5.20 5.48
C THR A 103 24.13 -6.55 5.77
N LEU A 104 24.37 -7.03 6.98
CA LEU A 104 23.77 -8.23 7.54
C LEU A 104 23.12 -7.84 8.87
N ASN A 105 21.81 -7.99 8.98
CA ASN A 105 21.03 -7.64 10.16
C ASN A 105 20.39 -8.90 10.74
N PHE A 106 20.34 -8.99 12.07
CA PHE A 106 19.71 -10.11 12.77
C PHE A 106 18.55 -9.59 13.60
N VAL A 107 17.34 -10.04 13.30
CA VAL A 107 16.12 -9.57 13.95
C VAL A 107 15.21 -10.71 14.38
N LEU A 108 14.65 -10.58 15.57
CA LEU A 108 13.56 -11.40 16.05
C LEU A 108 12.25 -10.83 15.48
N LEU A 109 11.58 -11.61 14.63
CA LEU A 109 10.24 -11.28 14.13
C LEU A 109 9.24 -12.19 14.82
N ALA A 110 8.84 -11.79 16.03
CA ALA A 110 8.02 -12.55 16.97
C ALA A 110 8.60 -13.94 17.34
N ALA A 111 8.56 -14.29 18.62
CA ALA A 111 9.10 -15.55 19.08
C ALA A 111 8.35 -16.75 18.45
N PRO A 112 9.02 -17.83 18.01
CA PRO A 112 8.35 -19.10 17.69
C PRO A 112 7.60 -19.67 18.89
N ALA A 113 8.02 -19.32 20.12
CA ALA A 113 7.33 -19.68 21.35
C ALA A 113 6.03 -18.88 21.53
N GLU A 114 5.94 -17.64 21.04
CA GLU A 114 4.66 -16.92 20.92
C GLU A 114 3.83 -17.53 19.79
N MET A 115 4.42 -18.01 18.69
CA MET A 115 3.68 -18.74 17.66
C MET A 115 3.15 -20.10 18.16
N LYS A 116 3.89 -20.80 19.04
CA LYS A 116 3.46 -22.07 19.69
C LYS A 116 2.55 -21.86 20.90
N ARG A 117 2.75 -20.82 21.71
CA ARG A 117 1.85 -20.46 22.83
C ARG A 117 0.59 -19.76 22.35
N ALA A 118 0.62 -18.91 21.32
CA ALA A 118 -0.60 -18.41 20.67
C ALA A 118 -1.38 -19.54 19.97
N ALA A 119 -0.68 -20.56 19.46
CA ALA A 119 -1.32 -21.79 18.98
C ALA A 119 -1.90 -22.67 20.12
N ALA A 120 -1.45 -22.53 21.37
CA ALA A 120 -1.92 -23.29 22.53
C ALA A 120 -2.98 -22.55 23.38
N ASP A 121 -2.89 -21.22 23.49
CA ASP A 121 -3.79 -20.34 24.27
C ASP A 121 -4.85 -19.66 23.39
N GLY A 122 -5.00 -20.06 22.13
CA GLY A 122 -6.16 -19.72 21.30
C GLY A 122 -6.35 -18.23 20.99
N THR A 123 -5.31 -17.41 21.12
CA THR A 123 -5.35 -15.98 20.82
C THR A 123 -4.47 -15.67 19.61
N ASP A 124 -5.08 -15.95 18.46
CA ASP A 124 -4.97 -15.25 17.17
C ASP A 124 -3.75 -15.47 16.25
N ASP A 125 -3.56 -16.73 15.85
CA ASP A 125 -3.40 -17.10 14.42
C ASP A 125 -4.38 -18.24 14.09
N THR A 126 -5.66 -17.99 14.41
CA THR A 126 -6.76 -18.98 14.38
C THR A 126 -7.44 -19.11 13.01
N ALA A 127 -7.03 -18.31 12.04
CA ALA A 127 -7.63 -18.34 10.72
C ALA A 127 -7.21 -19.62 9.99
N SER A 128 -8.16 -20.55 9.82
CA SER A 128 -8.01 -21.69 8.90
C SER A 128 -7.50 -21.19 7.53
N PRO A 129 -6.84 -22.02 6.72
CA PRO A 129 -6.44 -21.61 5.36
C PRO A 129 -7.59 -21.00 4.54
N ALA A 130 -8.82 -21.48 4.76
CA ALA A 130 -10.03 -20.91 4.15
C ALA A 130 -10.37 -19.51 4.71
N GLU A 131 -10.21 -19.30 6.02
CA GLU A 131 -10.40 -18.00 6.66
C GLU A 131 -9.36 -16.97 6.19
N ARG A 132 -8.08 -17.37 6.08
CA ARG A 132 -7.02 -16.53 5.53
C ARG A 132 -7.30 -16.15 4.08
N LYS A 133 -7.70 -17.13 3.26
CA LYS A 133 -8.09 -16.88 1.87
C LYS A 133 -9.24 -15.87 1.78
N ARG A 134 -10.30 -16.07 2.56
CA ARG A 134 -11.44 -15.13 2.56
C ARG A 134 -11.00 -13.73 2.98
N MET A 135 -10.15 -13.61 4.01
CA MET A 135 -9.65 -12.31 4.44
C MET A 135 -8.83 -11.63 3.34
N MET A 136 -7.99 -12.38 2.63
CA MET A 136 -7.25 -11.87 1.46
C MET A 136 -8.19 -11.43 0.34
N ASP A 137 -9.23 -12.22 0.05
CA ASP A 137 -10.25 -11.87 -0.95
C ASP A 137 -11.00 -10.59 -0.54
N LEU A 138 -11.41 -10.48 0.73
CA LEU A 138 -12.08 -9.32 1.31
C LEU A 138 -11.23 -8.04 1.20
N VAL A 139 -9.98 -8.09 1.66
CA VAL A 139 -9.01 -6.98 1.52
C VAL A 139 -8.69 -6.71 0.03
N GLY A 140 -8.83 -7.74 -0.81
CA GLY A 140 -8.76 -7.68 -2.26
C GLY A 140 -9.97 -7.03 -2.93
N GLY A 141 -11.00 -6.62 -2.18
CA GLY A 141 -12.22 -6.00 -2.68
C GLY A 141 -13.26 -7.00 -3.19
N ASP A 142 -13.19 -8.27 -2.78
CA ASP A 142 -14.27 -9.24 -2.99
C ASP A 142 -15.38 -9.00 -1.96
N LEU A 143 -16.53 -8.55 -2.44
CA LEU A 143 -17.67 -8.23 -1.59
C LEU A 143 -18.45 -9.48 -1.15
N ASP A 144 -18.31 -10.60 -1.85
CA ASP A 144 -18.97 -11.86 -1.49
C ASP A 144 -18.28 -12.52 -0.29
N SER A 145 -17.03 -12.13 -0.04
CA SER A 145 -16.24 -12.53 1.12
C SER A 145 -16.60 -11.78 2.41
N ALA A 146 -17.46 -10.75 2.34
CA ALA A 146 -17.90 -9.98 3.51
C ALA A 146 -19.05 -10.68 4.25
N ARG A 147 -18.91 -10.85 5.57
CA ARG A 147 -19.91 -11.49 6.45
C ARG A 147 -20.83 -10.49 7.16
N ASN A 148 -20.44 -9.24 7.21
CA ASN A 148 -21.19 -8.18 7.88
C ASN A 148 -20.98 -6.83 7.19
N GLU A 149 -21.70 -5.82 7.65
CA GLU A 149 -21.67 -4.49 7.06
C GLU A 149 -20.32 -3.78 7.21
N GLN A 150 -19.56 -4.08 8.26
CA GLN A 150 -18.25 -3.48 8.51
C GLN A 150 -17.18 -4.08 7.58
N GLU A 151 -17.14 -5.40 7.42
CA GLU A 151 -16.28 -6.05 6.42
C GLU A 151 -16.60 -5.55 5.00
N ARG A 152 -17.89 -5.40 4.68
CA ARG A 152 -18.30 -4.82 3.40
C ARG A 152 -17.79 -3.39 3.24
N PHE A 153 -17.91 -2.56 4.28
CA PHE A 153 -17.41 -1.19 4.26
C PHE A 153 -15.92 -1.12 3.92
N TYR A 154 -15.10 -2.01 4.48
CA TYR A 154 -13.67 -2.06 4.19
C TYR A 154 -13.38 -2.51 2.75
N ALA A 155 -14.07 -3.57 2.28
CA ALA A 155 -13.88 -4.11 0.94
C ALA A 155 -14.35 -3.16 -0.17
N LEU A 156 -15.34 -2.30 0.09
CA LEU A 156 -15.89 -1.33 -0.87
C LEU A 156 -14.82 -0.39 -1.45
N ASN A 157 -13.82 0.01 -0.66
CA ASN A 157 -12.67 0.82 -1.11
C ASN A 157 -12.02 0.23 -2.37
N ARG A 158 -11.61 -1.04 -2.29
CA ARG A 158 -10.90 -1.71 -3.37
C ARG A 158 -11.84 -2.23 -4.45
N ALA A 159 -13.06 -2.63 -4.08
CA ALA A 159 -14.07 -3.07 -5.03
C ALA A 159 -14.42 -1.97 -6.05
N ALA A 160 -14.64 -0.73 -5.58
CA ALA A 160 -14.95 0.41 -6.45
C ALA A 160 -13.81 0.72 -7.43
N LYS A 161 -12.55 0.74 -6.94
CA LYS A 161 -11.35 0.95 -7.76
C LYS A 161 -11.17 -0.16 -8.80
N LYS A 162 -11.34 -1.43 -8.41
CA LYS A 162 -11.25 -2.58 -9.33
C LYS A 162 -12.32 -2.52 -10.41
N ALA A 163 -13.57 -2.24 -10.05
CA ALA A 163 -14.66 -2.09 -11.02
C ALA A 163 -14.34 -0.99 -12.05
N LEU A 164 -13.79 0.15 -11.60
CA LEU A 164 -13.39 1.22 -12.51
C LEU A 164 -12.25 0.78 -13.45
N SER A 165 -11.20 0.14 -12.91
CA SER A 165 -10.07 -0.37 -13.72
C SER A 165 -10.49 -1.43 -14.74
N ALA A 166 -11.57 -2.18 -14.45
CA ALA A 166 -12.14 -3.18 -15.35
C ALA A 166 -13.10 -2.57 -16.39
N GLY A 167 -13.23 -1.24 -16.45
CA GLY A 167 -14.15 -0.54 -17.35
C GLY A 167 -15.63 -0.66 -16.97
N LYS A 168 -15.94 -1.21 -15.79
CA LYS A 168 -17.31 -1.36 -15.29
C LYS A 168 -17.77 -0.09 -14.58
N THR A 169 -17.82 1.01 -15.34
CA THR A 169 -18.05 2.37 -14.84
C THR A 169 -19.28 2.51 -13.95
N GLU A 170 -20.41 1.92 -14.35
CA GLU A 170 -21.67 2.03 -13.60
C GLU A 170 -21.65 1.23 -12.29
N GLU A 171 -20.97 0.09 -12.27
CA GLU A 171 -20.73 -0.69 -11.05
C GLU A 171 -19.82 0.09 -10.09
N ALA A 172 -18.71 0.63 -10.60
CA ALA A 172 -17.78 1.45 -9.83
C ALA A 172 -18.47 2.67 -9.19
N ARG A 173 -19.36 3.34 -9.94
CA ARG A 173 -20.17 4.46 -9.44
C ARG A 173 -21.02 4.04 -8.23
N LYS A 174 -21.79 2.95 -8.37
CA LYS A 174 -22.67 2.45 -7.30
C LYS A 174 -21.88 2.05 -6.05
N LEU A 175 -20.74 1.38 -6.22
CA LEU A 175 -19.87 0.97 -5.12
C LEU A 175 -19.26 2.17 -4.39
N ALA A 176 -18.79 3.18 -5.13
CA ALA A 176 -18.26 4.41 -4.56
C ALA A 176 -19.33 5.24 -3.82
N GLU A 177 -20.54 5.32 -4.36
CA GLU A 177 -21.68 5.96 -3.69
C GLU A 177 -22.10 5.21 -2.42
N GLU A 178 -22.08 3.87 -2.44
CA GLU A 178 -22.30 3.07 -1.24
C GLU A 178 -21.23 3.34 -0.18
N LEU A 179 -19.96 3.37 -0.58
CA LEU A 179 -18.83 3.64 0.30
C LEU A 179 -18.98 5.00 1.01
N LEU A 180 -19.26 6.06 0.25
CA LEU A 180 -19.44 7.41 0.80
C LEU A 180 -20.67 7.50 1.71
N ARG A 181 -21.77 6.84 1.36
CA ARG A 181 -22.99 6.80 2.18
C ARG A 181 -22.74 6.11 3.53
N ARG A 182 -21.97 5.01 3.55
CA ARG A 182 -21.60 4.33 4.80
C ARG A 182 -20.65 5.17 5.66
N ALA A 183 -19.70 5.86 5.03
CA ALA A 183 -18.78 6.74 5.73
C ALA A 183 -19.50 7.85 6.52
N GLN A 184 -20.65 8.35 6.06
CA GLN A 184 -21.46 9.36 6.76
C GLN A 184 -21.92 8.90 8.16
N THR A 185 -22.06 7.60 8.38
CA THR A 185 -22.48 7.01 9.67
C THR A 185 -21.33 6.39 10.46
N GLN A 186 -20.11 6.39 9.90
CA GLN A 186 -18.93 5.72 10.46
C GLN A 186 -17.75 6.70 10.61
N THR A 187 -18.02 7.91 11.12
CA THR A 187 -17.04 9.01 11.18
C THR A 187 -15.86 8.75 12.11
N ASP A 188 -16.03 7.87 13.11
CA ASP A 188 -14.98 7.50 14.08
C ASP A 188 -14.23 6.23 13.68
N ASP A 189 -14.60 5.58 12.57
CA ASP A 189 -13.95 4.37 12.08
C ASP A 189 -12.58 4.70 11.47
N TRP A 190 -11.58 3.84 11.71
CA TRP A 190 -10.21 4.03 11.20
C TRP A 190 -10.17 4.13 9.66
N ASN A 191 -11.13 3.53 8.97
CA ASN A 191 -11.25 3.53 7.52
C ASN A 191 -11.99 4.77 6.97
N TYR A 192 -12.54 5.63 7.81
CA TYR A 192 -13.31 6.81 7.38
C TYR A 192 -12.56 7.65 6.34
N GLY A 193 -11.31 8.04 6.62
CA GLY A 193 -10.49 8.83 5.69
C GLY A 193 -10.25 8.13 4.35
N ASN A 194 -10.00 6.81 4.38
CA ASN A 194 -9.83 6.02 3.16
C ASN A 194 -11.12 5.99 2.33
N ALA A 195 -12.28 5.83 2.99
CA ALA A 195 -13.58 5.80 2.33
C ALA A 195 -13.92 7.13 1.64
N ILE A 196 -13.66 8.26 2.32
CA ILE A 196 -13.82 9.60 1.75
C ILE A 196 -12.91 9.79 0.54
N GLN A 197 -11.65 9.37 0.65
CA GLN A 197 -10.70 9.44 -0.45
C GLN A 197 -11.13 8.58 -1.64
N ASP A 198 -11.23 7.26 -1.45
CA ASP A 198 -11.40 6.30 -2.53
C ASP A 198 -12.73 6.48 -3.25
N GLY A 199 -13.81 6.76 -2.50
CA GLY A 199 -15.12 7.03 -3.08
C GLY A 199 -15.11 8.26 -3.99
N ASN A 200 -14.50 9.36 -3.53
CA ASN A 200 -14.41 10.58 -4.34
C ASN A 200 -13.40 10.47 -5.49
N GLN A 201 -12.29 9.75 -5.32
CA GLN A 201 -11.36 9.47 -6.42
C GLN A 201 -12.06 8.71 -7.55
N VAL A 202 -12.80 7.64 -7.23
CA VAL A 202 -13.55 6.88 -8.25
C VAL A 202 -14.60 7.76 -8.94
N LEU A 203 -15.43 8.48 -8.18
CA LEU A 203 -16.47 9.33 -8.76
C LEU A 203 -15.91 10.50 -9.59
N GLY A 204 -14.81 11.11 -9.15
CA GLY A 204 -14.16 12.19 -9.88
C GLY A 204 -13.55 11.72 -11.20
N ARG A 205 -12.94 10.53 -11.23
CA ARG A 205 -12.41 9.93 -12.47
C ARG A 205 -13.54 9.57 -13.44
N ILE A 206 -14.66 9.07 -12.94
CA ILE A 206 -15.87 8.81 -13.74
C ILE A 206 -16.43 10.12 -14.32
N ALA A 207 -16.49 11.19 -13.53
CA ALA A 207 -16.94 12.50 -13.99
C ALA A 207 -16.02 13.04 -15.09
N LEU A 208 -14.70 12.98 -14.86
CA LEU A 208 -13.70 13.44 -15.83
C LEU A 208 -13.79 12.67 -17.16
N ALA A 209 -13.96 11.35 -17.12
CA ALA A 209 -14.13 10.51 -18.31
C ALA A 209 -15.40 10.87 -19.12
N LYS A 210 -16.42 11.46 -18.49
CA LYS A 210 -17.63 11.98 -19.15
C LYS A 210 -17.48 13.43 -19.63
N GLY A 211 -16.32 14.05 -19.44
CA GLY A 211 -16.08 15.46 -19.73
C GLY A 211 -16.60 16.43 -18.66
N ASP A 212 -17.09 15.93 -17.53
CA ASP A 212 -17.51 16.77 -16.41
C ASP A 212 -16.31 17.12 -15.53
N VAL A 213 -15.50 18.04 -16.05
CA VAL A 213 -14.29 18.52 -15.38
C VAL A 213 -14.64 19.25 -14.07
N THR A 214 -15.77 19.94 -14.02
CA THR A 214 -16.21 20.68 -12.82
C THR A 214 -16.47 19.74 -11.66
N GLU A 215 -17.22 18.66 -11.88
CA GLU A 215 -17.47 17.66 -10.84
C GLU A 215 -16.18 16.91 -10.47
N ALA A 216 -15.31 16.59 -11.44
CA ALA A 216 -14.02 15.96 -11.17
C ALA A 216 -13.15 16.79 -10.22
N LYS A 217 -13.10 18.11 -10.41
CA LYS A 217 -12.38 19.05 -9.54
C LYS A 217 -12.93 19.06 -8.12
N LYS A 218 -14.25 19.17 -8.00
CA LYS A 218 -14.93 19.12 -6.70
C LYS A 218 -14.59 17.83 -5.96
N ARG A 219 -14.69 16.69 -6.65
CA ARG A 219 -14.39 15.37 -6.10
C ARG A 219 -12.94 15.24 -5.66
N LEU A 220 -11.99 15.80 -6.40
CA LEU A 220 -10.57 15.80 -5.98
C LEU A 220 -10.42 16.46 -4.61
N LEU A 221 -10.96 17.66 -4.42
CA LEU A 221 -10.84 18.38 -3.15
C LEU A 221 -11.59 17.67 -2.01
N THR A 222 -12.80 17.16 -2.28
CA THR A 222 -13.56 16.38 -1.29
C THR A 222 -12.84 15.08 -0.88
N SER A 223 -12.01 14.49 -1.76
CA SER A 223 -11.26 13.26 -1.44
C SER A 223 -10.25 13.42 -0.28
N VAL A 224 -9.91 14.65 0.08
CA VAL A 224 -9.00 14.97 1.20
C VAL A 224 -9.66 15.89 2.24
N ASP A 225 -10.97 16.05 2.17
CA ASP A 225 -11.76 16.78 3.18
C ASP A 225 -12.04 15.90 4.39
N SER A 226 -10.96 15.44 5.04
CA SER A 226 -10.99 14.64 6.27
C SER A 226 -9.70 14.86 7.08
N LYS A 227 -9.60 14.24 8.26
CA LYS A 227 -8.37 14.22 9.05
C LYS A 227 -7.31 13.22 8.50
N GLY A 228 -7.56 12.61 7.35
CA GLY A 228 -6.75 11.52 6.80
C GLY A 228 -7.07 10.17 7.42
N SER A 229 -6.15 9.23 7.27
CA SER A 229 -6.19 7.87 7.81
C SER A 229 -4.76 7.43 8.15
N PRO A 230 -4.54 6.37 8.97
CA PRO A 230 -3.19 5.86 9.22
C PRO A 230 -2.39 5.60 7.93
N GLN A 231 -3.05 5.09 6.89
CA GLN A 231 -2.45 4.85 5.59
C GLN A 231 -2.11 6.16 4.87
N MET A 232 -3.03 7.12 4.79
CA MET A 232 -2.82 8.39 4.10
C MET A 232 -1.77 9.27 4.79
N ASN A 233 -1.72 9.24 6.13
CA ASN A 233 -0.74 10.00 6.91
C ASN A 233 0.67 9.42 6.74
N SER A 234 0.78 8.13 6.38
CA SER A 234 2.05 7.45 6.13
C SER A 234 2.47 7.52 4.66
N PHE A 235 1.75 6.82 3.78
CA PHE A 235 2.10 6.65 2.38
C PHE A 235 1.75 7.87 1.52
N GLY A 236 0.76 8.64 1.96
CA GLY A 236 0.18 9.76 1.24
C GLY A 236 -1.15 9.42 0.59
N PRO A 237 -1.92 10.43 0.18
CA PRO A 237 -3.16 10.21 -0.53
C PRO A 237 -2.93 9.80 -2.00
N ASN A 238 -3.94 9.24 -2.64
CA ASN A 238 -3.86 8.81 -4.04
C ASN A 238 -3.89 10.02 -4.99
N MET A 239 -2.96 10.05 -5.94
CA MET A 239 -2.72 11.15 -6.89
C MET A 239 -3.32 10.91 -8.28
N GLN A 240 -4.04 9.81 -8.52
CA GLN A 240 -4.51 9.43 -9.84
C GLN A 240 -5.48 10.46 -10.45
N LEU A 241 -6.48 10.93 -9.69
CA LEU A 241 -7.40 11.96 -10.20
C LEU A 241 -6.69 13.30 -10.42
N ALA A 242 -5.77 13.68 -9.53
CA ALA A 242 -4.94 14.88 -9.71
C ALA A 242 -4.10 14.77 -11.00
N ASN A 243 -3.50 13.62 -11.23
CA ASN A 243 -2.70 13.31 -12.41
C ASN A 243 -3.52 13.36 -13.71
N GLU A 244 -4.77 12.91 -13.69
CA GLU A 244 -5.69 12.98 -14.83
C GLU A 244 -6.18 14.43 -15.07
N LEU A 245 -6.44 15.19 -14.00
CA LEU A 245 -6.81 16.61 -14.08
C LEU A 245 -5.66 17.47 -14.65
N LEU A 246 -4.41 17.19 -14.28
CA LEU A 246 -3.25 17.84 -14.89
C LEU A 246 -3.17 17.57 -16.39
N ALA A 247 -3.55 16.37 -16.85
CA ALA A 247 -3.51 16.01 -18.26
C ALA A 247 -4.52 16.80 -19.11
N VAL A 248 -5.59 17.32 -18.50
CA VAL A 248 -6.56 18.22 -19.16
C VAL A 248 -6.32 19.70 -18.82
N GLY A 249 -5.18 20.04 -18.21
CA GLY A 249 -4.75 21.42 -17.96
C GLY A 249 -5.24 22.04 -16.66
N GLU A 250 -5.91 21.28 -15.78
CA GLU A 250 -6.49 21.77 -14.53
C GLU A 250 -5.43 21.83 -13.41
N LYS A 251 -4.54 22.82 -13.50
CA LYS A 251 -3.42 22.97 -12.55
C LYS A 251 -3.84 23.50 -11.18
N GLN A 252 -4.71 24.51 -11.16
CA GLN A 252 -5.01 25.26 -9.94
C GLN A 252 -5.64 24.39 -8.84
N VAL A 253 -6.60 23.55 -9.23
CA VAL A 253 -7.26 22.59 -8.31
C VAL A 253 -6.29 21.56 -7.76
N VAL A 254 -5.26 21.17 -8.51
CA VAL A 254 -4.27 20.19 -8.09
C VAL A 254 -3.29 20.81 -7.08
N LEU A 255 -2.93 22.08 -7.27
CA LEU A 255 -2.16 22.83 -6.27
C LEU A 255 -2.95 22.98 -4.97
N GLU A 256 -4.24 23.32 -5.06
CA GLU A 256 -5.12 23.38 -3.89
C GLU A 256 -5.24 22.02 -3.19
N TYR A 257 -5.36 20.94 -3.96
CA TYR A 257 -5.34 19.58 -3.43
C TYR A 257 -4.05 19.29 -2.65
N PHE A 258 -2.88 19.69 -3.14
CA PHE A 258 -1.60 19.52 -2.43
C PHE A 258 -1.56 20.29 -1.11
N ASP A 259 -2.12 21.50 -1.06
CA ASP A 259 -2.20 22.29 0.17
C ASP A 259 -3.13 21.64 1.20
N LEU A 260 -4.21 21.01 0.76
CA LEU A 260 -5.08 20.22 1.63
C LEU A 260 -4.37 18.96 2.16
N CYS A 261 -3.64 18.24 1.31
CA CYS A 261 -2.87 17.07 1.70
C CYS A 261 -1.82 17.39 2.77
N ARG A 262 -1.18 18.57 2.68
CA ARG A 262 -0.14 19.02 3.62
C ARG A 262 -0.62 19.08 5.07
N LYS A 263 -1.93 19.21 5.31
CA LYS A 263 -2.52 19.29 6.66
C LYS A 263 -2.41 17.98 7.46
N PHE A 264 -2.31 16.83 6.79
CA PHE A 264 -2.23 15.53 7.46
C PHE A 264 -1.04 14.66 6.99
N TRP A 265 -0.47 14.94 5.82
CA TRP A 265 0.63 14.15 5.26
C TRP A 265 2.00 14.82 5.46
N GLU A 266 2.44 14.87 6.73
CA GLU A 266 3.72 15.49 7.11
C GLU A 266 4.93 14.80 6.47
N LEU A 267 4.92 13.46 6.40
CA LEU A 267 5.96 12.65 5.75
C LEU A 267 6.08 12.90 4.23
N GLY A 268 5.08 13.53 3.63
CA GLY A 268 5.06 13.90 2.21
C GLY A 268 5.47 15.33 1.92
N ALA A 269 5.84 16.13 2.93
CA ALA A 269 6.06 17.57 2.75
C ALA A 269 7.05 17.91 1.63
N ASP A 270 8.18 17.19 1.56
CA ASP A 270 9.20 17.37 0.51
C ASP A 270 8.68 16.94 -0.86
N ARG A 271 7.95 15.81 -0.94
CA ARG A 271 7.32 15.34 -2.18
C ARG A 271 6.31 16.36 -2.70
N LEU A 272 5.43 16.87 -1.83
CA LEU A 272 4.47 17.91 -2.17
C LEU A 272 5.15 19.18 -2.66
N ALA A 273 6.27 19.61 -2.03
CA ALA A 273 7.01 20.78 -2.49
C ALA A 273 7.57 20.59 -3.92
N VAL A 274 8.20 19.44 -4.19
CA VAL A 274 8.72 19.10 -5.52
C VAL A 274 7.60 19.03 -6.57
N TRP A 275 6.47 18.40 -6.23
CA TRP A 275 5.33 18.30 -7.13
C TRP A 275 4.67 19.64 -7.40
N THR A 276 4.54 20.50 -6.39
CA THR A 276 4.06 21.88 -6.54
C THR A 276 4.95 22.67 -7.50
N GLU A 277 6.28 22.57 -7.36
CA GLU A 277 7.22 23.26 -8.26
C GLU A 277 7.09 22.77 -9.70
N ALA A 278 6.99 21.45 -9.91
CA ALA A 278 6.79 20.86 -11.23
C ALA A 278 5.48 21.37 -11.88
N VAL A 279 4.36 21.36 -11.16
CA VAL A 279 3.07 21.86 -11.68
C VAL A 279 3.15 23.35 -12.05
N ASN A 280 3.79 24.17 -11.22
CA ASN A 280 3.99 25.60 -11.49
C ASN A 280 4.83 25.84 -12.75
N LYS A 281 5.83 24.99 -13.02
CA LYS A 281 6.62 25.00 -14.26
C LYS A 281 5.87 24.42 -15.47
N GLY A 282 4.63 23.98 -15.29
CA GLY A 282 3.85 23.31 -16.32
C GLY A 282 4.34 21.90 -16.66
N GLN A 283 5.13 21.31 -15.78
CA GLN A 283 5.58 19.93 -15.87
C GLN A 283 4.58 19.00 -15.19
N ARG A 284 4.56 17.73 -15.60
CA ARG A 284 3.79 16.69 -14.94
C ARG A 284 4.65 16.07 -13.84
N PRO A 285 4.24 16.09 -12.56
CA PRO A 285 4.98 15.43 -11.51
C PRO A 285 5.08 13.92 -11.73
N ASP A 286 6.17 13.32 -11.30
CA ASP A 286 6.25 11.87 -11.14
C ASP A 286 5.66 11.49 -9.77
N PHE A 287 4.44 10.95 -9.80
CA PHE A 287 3.72 10.53 -8.62
C PHE A 287 4.10 9.12 -8.14
N GLY A 288 4.84 8.33 -8.94
CA GLY A 288 5.25 6.98 -8.60
C GLY A 288 4.10 6.11 -8.06
N ALA A 289 4.33 5.47 -6.90
CA ALA A 289 3.37 4.56 -6.28
C ALA A 289 2.04 5.23 -5.86
N SER A 290 1.99 6.56 -5.74
CA SER A 290 0.75 7.27 -5.37
C SER A 290 -0.34 7.22 -6.44
N LEU A 291 -0.11 6.60 -7.59
CA LEU A 291 -1.12 6.38 -8.63
C LEU A 291 -1.94 5.09 -8.41
N ASP A 292 -1.39 4.10 -7.71
CA ASP A 292 -1.89 2.71 -7.81
C ASP A 292 -2.71 2.23 -6.60
N TYR A 293 -2.47 2.75 -5.39
CA TYR A 293 -3.05 2.19 -4.16
C TYR A 293 -4.47 2.68 -3.83
#